data_AF-A0AAE4YDU1-F1
#
_entry.id   AF-A0AAE4YDU1-F1
#
_cell.length_a   1.000
_cell.length_b   1.000
_cell.length_c   1.000
_cell.angle_alpha   90.00
_cell.angle_beta   90.00
_cell.angle_gamma   90.00
#
_symmetry.space_group_name_H-M   'P 1'
#
loop_
_entity.id
_entity.type
_entity.pdbx_description
1 polymer ?
#
loop_
_entity_poly.entity_id
_entity_poly.type
_entity_poly.pdbx_seq_one_letter_code
_entity_poly.pdbx_strand_id
1 'polypeptide(L)'
;MFERIKAMMERWNDLKEVDRLSEHELDDLGMTREQLRAFIQMPSDVGERVRHMGAVFGLSAEELQENHAQWIEILSTCGQCRHRGECAHLLAKRGAEPEEAGFCLNAETFAAEAARSAA
;
A
#
# COMPACT_ATOMS: atom_id res chain seq x y z
N MET A 1 -4.54 -16.81 -16.98
CA MET A 1 -5.26 -17.60 -15.94
C MET A 1 -4.27 -18.36 -15.06
N PHE A 2 -3.28 -19.06 -15.64
CA PHE A 2 -2.22 -19.76 -14.91
C PHE A 2 -1.42 -18.87 -13.94
N GLU A 3 -0.98 -17.68 -14.37
CA GLU A 3 -0.29 -16.72 -13.47
C GLU A 3 -1.14 -16.28 -12.28
N ARG A 4 -2.47 -16.16 -12.47
CA ARG A 4 -3.39 -15.85 -11.37
C ARG A 4 -3.51 -17.02 -10.39
N ILE A 5 -3.55 -18.26 -10.89
CA ILE A 5 -3.61 -19.48 -10.07
C ILE A 5 -2.30 -19.67 -9.31
N LYS A 6 -1.15 -19.46 -9.96
CA LYS A 6 0.18 -19.49 -9.32
C LYS A 6 0.30 -18.47 -8.19
N ALA A 7 -0.07 -17.23 -8.47
CA ALA A 7 -0.08 -16.17 -7.45
C ALA A 7 -1.11 -16.44 -6.32
N MET A 8 -2.17 -17.22 -6.57
CA MET A 8 -3.08 -17.69 -5.52
C MET A 8 -2.46 -18.82 -4.68
N MET A 9 -1.73 -19.74 -5.30
CA MET A 9 -1.04 -20.84 -4.60
C MET A 9 0.14 -20.34 -3.76
N GLU A 10 0.91 -19.38 -4.28
CA GLU A 10 1.97 -18.69 -3.54
C GLU A 10 1.38 -17.98 -2.31
N ARG A 11 0.36 -17.13 -2.50
CA ARG A 11 -0.35 -16.50 -1.37
C ARG A 11 -0.92 -17.49 -0.36
N TRP A 12 -1.39 -18.65 -0.80
CA TRP A 12 -1.90 -19.68 0.11
C TRP A 12 -0.78 -20.36 0.92
N ASN A 13 0.40 -20.54 0.33
CA ASN A 13 1.57 -21.02 1.05
C ASN A 13 2.08 -19.96 2.04
N ASP A 14 2.15 -18.70 1.62
CA ASP A 14 2.56 -17.58 2.47
C ASP A 14 1.63 -17.45 3.71
N LEU A 15 0.31 -17.60 3.52
CA LEU A 15 -0.64 -17.59 4.64
C LEU A 15 -0.42 -18.75 5.63
N LYS A 16 -0.04 -19.94 5.16
CA LYS A 16 0.30 -21.06 6.04
C LYS A 16 1.61 -20.84 6.79
N GLU A 17 2.54 -20.10 6.20
CA GLU A 17 3.79 -19.73 6.86
C GLU A 17 3.52 -18.68 7.94
N VAL A 18 2.63 -17.72 7.71
CA VAL A 18 2.17 -16.78 8.76
C VAL A 18 1.50 -17.49 9.93
N ASP A 19 0.76 -18.57 9.66
CA ASP A 19 0.17 -19.40 10.73
C ASP A 19 1.24 -20.12 11.56
N ARG A 20 2.45 -20.27 11.04
CA ARG A 20 3.58 -20.92 11.70
C ARG A 20 4.56 -19.97 12.39
N LEU A 21 4.53 -18.67 12.08
CA LEU A 21 5.33 -17.67 12.79
C LEU A 21 4.95 -17.62 14.28
N SER A 22 5.94 -17.48 15.14
CA SER A 22 5.77 -17.20 16.56
C SER A 22 5.35 -15.74 16.80
N GLU A 23 4.84 -15.44 17.99
CA GLU A 23 4.51 -14.05 18.38
C GLU A 23 5.76 -13.16 18.40
N HIS A 24 6.92 -13.71 18.78
CA HIS A 24 8.18 -12.96 18.77
C HIS A 24 8.61 -12.56 17.35
N GLU A 25 8.48 -13.46 16.38
CA GLU A 25 8.79 -13.15 14.96
C GLU A 25 7.82 -12.12 14.38
N LEU A 26 6.56 -12.08 14.84
CA LEU A 26 5.59 -11.07 14.47
C LEU A 26 5.93 -9.69 15.09
N ASP A 27 6.36 -9.69 16.34
CA ASP A 27 6.84 -8.48 17.04
C ASP A 27 8.11 -7.90 16.37
N ASP A 28 9.04 -8.74 15.92
CA ASP A 28 10.22 -8.31 15.16
C ASP A 28 9.85 -7.63 13.83
N LEU A 29 8.73 -8.05 13.22
CA LEU A 29 8.16 -7.41 12.04
C LEU A 29 7.32 -6.16 12.37
N GLY A 30 7.04 -5.90 13.65
CA GLY A 30 6.18 -4.82 14.11
C GLY A 30 4.73 -4.96 13.61
N MET A 31 4.26 -6.18 13.36
CA MET A 31 2.93 -6.46 12.81
C MET A 31 2.22 -7.53 13.62
N THR A 32 0.92 -7.35 13.85
CA THR A 32 0.08 -8.45 14.32
C THR A 32 -0.08 -9.50 13.22
N ARG A 33 -0.41 -10.74 13.62
CA ARG A 33 -0.67 -11.82 12.67
C ARG A 33 -1.77 -11.45 11.66
N GLU A 34 -2.80 -10.74 12.12
CA GLU A 34 -3.90 -10.29 11.29
C GLU A 34 -3.45 -9.24 10.25
N GLN A 35 -2.59 -8.30 10.66
CA GLN A 35 -1.97 -7.34 9.76
C GLN A 35 -1.11 -8.03 8.71
N LEU A 36 -0.29 -9.02 9.09
CA LEU A 36 0.56 -9.76 8.16
C LEU A 36 -0.26 -10.60 7.16
N ARG A 37 -1.34 -11.24 7.60
CA ARG A 37 -2.26 -11.95 6.69
C ARG A 37 -2.93 -10.99 5.71
N ALA A 38 -3.38 -9.83 6.19
CA ALA A 38 -3.98 -8.81 5.32
C ALA A 38 -2.97 -8.32 4.27
N PHE A 39 -1.70 -8.13 4.67
CA PHE A 39 -0.61 -7.72 3.79
C PHE A 39 -0.34 -8.73 2.66
N ILE A 40 -0.22 -10.03 2.97
CA ILE A 40 -0.01 -11.09 1.96
C ILE A 40 -1.17 -11.17 0.96
N GLN A 41 -2.38 -10.88 1.41
CA GLN A 41 -3.57 -10.91 0.56
C GLN A 41 -3.69 -9.68 -0.35
N MET A 42 -2.90 -8.64 -0.12
CA MET A 42 -2.93 -7.44 -0.95
C MET A 42 -2.49 -7.75 -2.40
N PRO A 43 -3.01 -7.00 -3.39
CA PRO A 43 -2.46 -7.02 -4.72
C PRO A 43 -0.96 -6.68 -4.71
N SER A 44 -0.14 -7.44 -5.46
CA SER A 44 1.32 -7.30 -5.47
C SER A 44 1.81 -5.92 -5.92
N ASP A 45 0.97 -5.16 -6.64
CA ASP A 45 1.26 -3.82 -7.15
C ASP A 45 0.93 -2.70 -6.16
N VAL A 46 0.42 -2.99 -4.96
CA VAL A 46 -0.05 -1.96 -4.01
C VAL A 46 1.08 -1.05 -3.56
N GLY A 47 2.24 -1.60 -3.19
CA GLY A 47 3.37 -0.79 -2.73
C GLY A 47 3.92 0.15 -3.80
N GLU A 48 3.97 -0.30 -5.06
CA GLU A 48 4.35 0.57 -6.19
C GLU A 48 3.28 1.63 -6.46
N ARG A 49 2.00 1.24 -6.49
CA ARG A 49 0.89 2.16 -6.71
C ARG A 49 0.81 3.25 -5.63
N VAL A 50 1.03 2.90 -4.36
CA VAL A 50 1.08 3.87 -3.26
C VAL A 50 2.23 4.85 -3.46
N ARG A 51 3.44 4.38 -3.80
CA ARG A 51 4.59 5.28 -4.05
C ARG A 51 4.33 6.21 -5.23
N HIS A 52 3.79 5.71 -6.35
CA HIS A 52 3.43 6.54 -7.49
C HIS A 52 2.35 7.56 -7.14
N MET A 53 1.33 7.18 -6.36
CA MET A 53 0.31 8.14 -5.91
C MET A 53 0.89 9.17 -4.94
N GLY A 54 1.73 8.77 -3.97
CA GLY A 54 2.37 9.72 -3.06
C GLY A 54 3.23 10.74 -3.80
N ALA A 55 3.91 10.33 -4.88
CA ALA A 55 4.66 11.26 -5.74
C ALA A 55 3.77 12.33 -6.41
N VAL A 56 2.49 12.05 -6.69
CA VAL A 56 1.52 13.08 -7.15
C VAL A 56 1.35 14.17 -6.09
N PHE A 57 1.47 13.83 -4.81
CA PHE A 57 1.41 14.76 -3.68
C PHE A 57 2.79 15.33 -3.28
N GLY A 58 3.84 15.05 -4.06
CA GLY A 58 5.20 15.54 -3.80
C GLY A 58 5.99 14.74 -2.76
N LEU A 59 5.51 13.57 -2.34
CA LEU A 59 6.21 12.71 -1.39
C LEU A 59 7.19 11.76 -2.09
N SER A 60 8.38 11.62 -1.50
CA SER A 60 9.34 10.55 -1.78
C SER A 60 8.92 9.23 -1.14
N ALA A 61 9.58 8.14 -1.54
CA ALA A 61 9.32 6.83 -0.96
C ALA A 61 9.80 6.76 0.50
N GLU A 62 10.88 7.48 0.81
CA GLU A 62 11.48 7.58 2.13
C GLU A 62 10.52 8.30 3.09
N GLU A 63 10.02 9.48 2.72
CA GLU A 63 9.06 10.25 3.53
C GLU A 63 7.78 9.45 3.83
N LEU A 64 7.28 8.68 2.85
CA LEU A 64 6.13 7.79 3.05
C LEU A 64 6.37 6.68 4.08
N GLN A 65 7.62 6.25 4.25
CA GLN A 65 7.98 5.11 5.10
C GLN A 65 8.51 5.53 6.48
N GLU A 66 8.83 6.81 6.67
CA GLU A 66 9.26 7.35 7.98
C GLU A 66 8.23 7.07 9.07
N ASN A 67 6.94 7.22 8.75
CA ASN A 67 5.85 6.84 9.64
C ASN A 67 5.33 5.44 9.30
N HIS A 68 5.98 4.42 9.85
CA HIS A 68 5.64 3.02 9.57
C HIS A 68 4.17 2.68 9.87
N ALA A 69 3.59 3.23 10.94
CA ALA A 69 2.18 2.98 11.27
C ALA A 69 1.25 3.55 10.18
N GLN A 70 1.51 4.78 9.73
CA GLN A 70 0.71 5.40 8.67
C GLN A 70 0.92 4.71 7.32
N TRP A 71 2.14 4.26 7.02
CA TRP A 71 2.45 3.48 5.83
C TRP A 71 1.58 2.23 5.69
N ILE A 72 1.43 1.46 6.77
CA ILE A 72 0.60 0.25 6.79
C ILE A 72 -0.89 0.58 6.56
N GLU A 73 -1.40 1.66 7.15
CA GLU A 73 -2.78 2.11 6.92
C GLU A 73 -3.04 2.55 5.47
N ILE A 74 -2.08 3.27 4.86
CA ILE A 74 -2.15 3.68 3.45
C ILE A 74 -2.18 2.45 2.54
N LEU A 75 -1.30 1.47 2.78
CA LEU A 75 -1.25 0.22 2.02
C LEU A 75 -2.56 -0.56 2.14
N SER A 76 -3.09 -0.70 3.36
CA SER A 76 -4.36 -1.39 3.64
C SER A 76 -5.51 -0.74 2.88
N THR A 77 -5.65 0.58 2.99
CA THR A 77 -6.68 1.36 2.29
C THR A 77 -6.53 1.24 0.77
N CYS A 78 -5.31 1.30 0.25
CA CYS A 78 -5.03 1.19 -1.19
C CYS A 78 -5.27 -0.22 -1.73
N GLY A 79 -5.00 -1.26 -0.94
CA GLY A 79 -5.21 -2.67 -1.30
C GLY A 79 -6.68 -3.06 -1.42
N GLN A 80 -7.55 -2.38 -0.68
CA GLN A 80 -9.01 -2.60 -0.69
C GLN A 80 -9.75 -1.65 -1.64
N CYS A 81 -9.05 -0.68 -2.25
CA CYS A 81 -9.65 0.34 -3.09
C CYS A 81 -10.22 -0.22 -4.40
N ARG A 82 -11.46 0.17 -4.72
CA ARG A 82 -12.17 -0.20 -5.95
C ARG A 82 -11.92 0.73 -7.14
N HIS A 83 -11.34 1.91 -6.93
CA HIS A 83 -11.10 2.93 -7.97
C HIS A 83 -9.83 2.67 -8.81
N ARG A 84 -9.54 1.40 -9.11
CA ARG A 84 -8.27 1.01 -9.76
C ARG A 84 -8.13 1.54 -11.19
N GLY A 85 -9.23 1.65 -11.93
CA GLY A 85 -9.22 2.18 -13.30
C GLY A 85 -8.89 3.67 -13.34
N GLU A 86 -9.57 4.47 -12.51
CA GLU A 86 -9.32 5.91 -12.36
C GLU A 86 -7.89 6.16 -11.86
N CYS A 87 -7.42 5.36 -10.90
CA CYS A 87 -6.05 5.41 -10.41
C CYS A 87 -5.02 5.14 -11.51
N ALA A 88 -5.19 4.07 -12.29
CA ALA A 88 -4.28 3.77 -13.38
C ALA A 88 -4.27 4.86 -14.46
N HIS A 89 -5.43 5.47 -14.75
CA HIS A 89 -5.53 6.56 -15.71
C HIS A 89 -4.77 7.81 -15.22
N LEU A 90 -4.97 8.21 -13.96
CA LEU A 90 -4.25 9.34 -13.37
C LEU A 90 -2.74 9.10 -13.36
N LEU A 91 -2.29 7.93 -12.89
CA LEU A 91 -0.86 7.61 -12.76
C LEU A 91 -0.14 7.47 -14.12
N ALA A 92 -0.88 7.29 -15.22
CA ALA A 92 -0.31 7.30 -16.56
C ALA A 92 -0.09 8.73 -17.13
N LYS A 93 -0.69 9.75 -16.51
CA LYS A 93 -0.58 11.15 -16.94
C LYS A 93 0.78 11.73 -16.51
N ARG A 94 1.43 12.48 -17.40
CA ARG A 94 2.58 13.33 -17.02
C ARG A 94 2.07 14.61 -16.35
N GLY A 95 2.63 14.94 -15.18
CA GLY A 95 2.21 16.12 -14.41
C GLY A 95 0.77 15.99 -13.91
N ALA A 96 0.45 14.83 -13.33
CA ALA A 96 -0.77 14.68 -12.54
C ALA A 96 -0.63 15.55 -11.28
N GLU A 97 -1.71 16.25 -10.93
CA GLU A 97 -1.75 17.13 -9.76
C GLU A 97 -2.67 16.52 -8.66
N PRO A 98 -2.44 16.84 -7.37
CA PRO A 98 -3.23 16.31 -6.25
C PRO A 98 -4.75 16.48 -6.38
N GLU A 99 -5.21 17.59 -6.97
CA GLU A 99 -6.64 17.91 -7.12
C GLU A 99 -7.36 16.91 -8.04
N GLU A 100 -6.63 16.24 -8.92
CA GLU A 100 -7.16 15.21 -9.82
C GLU A 100 -7.33 13.85 -9.11
N ALA A 101 -6.76 13.69 -7.93
CA ALA A 101 -6.81 12.46 -7.13
C ALA A 101 -8.01 12.39 -6.18
N GLY A 102 -9.08 13.16 -6.40
CA GLY A 102 -10.27 13.20 -5.53
C GLY A 102 -11.01 11.86 -5.35
N PHE A 103 -10.75 10.86 -6.21
CA PHE A 103 -11.26 9.48 -6.05
C PHE A 103 -10.43 8.64 -5.05
N CYS A 104 -9.21 9.08 -4.74
CA CYS A 104 -8.25 8.32 -3.95
C CYS A 104 -8.60 8.42 -2.46
N LEU A 105 -8.91 7.28 -1.84
CA LEU A 105 -9.25 7.23 -0.41
C LEU A 105 -8.09 7.65 0.52
N ASN A 106 -6.86 7.67 0.02
CA ASN A 106 -5.66 8.11 0.74
C ASN A 106 -5.27 9.56 0.45
N ALA A 107 -6.04 10.30 -0.37
CA ALA A 107 -5.65 11.64 -0.82
C ALA A 107 -5.37 12.60 0.34
N GLU A 108 -6.28 12.65 1.32
CA GLU A 108 -6.11 13.50 2.52
C GLU A 108 -4.88 13.09 3.34
N THR A 109 -4.63 11.77 3.47
CA THR A 109 -3.46 11.25 4.18
C THR A 109 -2.16 11.67 3.49
N PHE A 110 -2.08 11.56 2.16
CA PHE A 110 -0.90 12.01 1.42
C PHE A 110 -0.68 13.51 1.54
N ALA A 111 -1.74 14.32 1.44
CA ALA A 111 -1.63 15.76 1.64
C ALA A 111 -1.14 16.11 3.05
N ALA A 112 -1.62 15.40 4.08
CA ALA A 112 -1.20 15.59 5.45
C ALA A 112 0.26 15.18 5.71
N GLU A 113 0.74 14.10 5.08
CA GLU A 113 2.16 13.70 5.13
C GLU A 113 3.04 14.73 4.42
N ALA A 114 2.66 15.17 3.22
CA ALA A 114 3.42 16.16 2.45
C ALA A 114 3.58 17.49 3.22
N ALA A 115 2.51 17.91 3.92
CA ALA A 115 2.55 19.10 4.77
C ALA A 115 3.49 18.94 5.98
N ARG A 116 3.68 17.72 6.49
CA ARG A 116 4.62 17.44 7.60
C ARG A 116 6.07 17.43 7.11
N SER A 117 6.35 16.78 5.98
CA SER A 117 7.72 16.70 5.44
C SER A 117 8.26 18.05 4.97
N ALA A 118 7.38 18.99 4.63
CA ALA A 118 7.76 20.35 4.24
C ALA A 118 8.03 21.30 5.43
N ALA A 119 7.74 20.88 6.67
CA ALA A 119 7.87 21.68 7.90
C ALA A 119 9.20 21.47 8.61
#